data_AF-A0A0C2ZJU5-F1
#
_entry.id   AF-A0A0C2ZJU5-F1
#
_cell.length_a   1.000
_cell.length_b   1.000
_cell.length_c   1.000
_cell.angle_alpha   90.00
_cell.angle_beta   90.00
_cell.angle_gamma   90.00
#
_symmetry.space_group_name_H-M   'P 1'
#
loop_
_entity.id
_entity.type
_entity.pdbx_description
1 polymer ?
#
loop_
_entity_poly.entity_id
_entity_poly.type
_entity_poly.pdbx_seq_one_letter_code
_entity_poly.pdbx_strand_id
1 'polypeptide(L)'
;MNNKKQTCILVLGMHRSGTSALTGVLSLLDVYLGSELMEANFANEKGYFENNILYKINEKLLGQINSSWNDTFYDEEKLENISGLNELKIALKSEFKYANTFAIKDPRLAYLFPIYKKVLKKLRIDIKIILPYRNPLEVANSLKKRDAMPLEKGMLLWAYHFLMAEKFSRGFERVFVNFDELIVNASDVIDTISSKLALDFVDKFNQNKKEIEAFLEPSLKHHNISIENLSNNTPHIVKEVLALKDSFNIENLDNVFDVLREGLFSYQKLFYNSSILNSLSEGEVAKHNLQIKIQELNQTTHNLQAKEQELNQTTHNLHLKEQELNQTVQNLQTKEQELTQTQHNLHLKEQELNQTVQNLQVKEQELNQATQNLQTKEQELNQVTHNFHLKEQELNQVTQNLQTKEQELNQATQNLQTKEQELNQTAQNLQVKEQELNQTVLSLGEISSMVKSVGTTKGRCVREWGQIGVRIKALVRGYMIGPPAAKE
;
A
#
# COMPACT_ATOMS: atom_id res chain seq x y z
N MET A 1 74.17 40.73 -17.14
CA MET A 1 73.54 40.61 -18.48
C MET A 1 73.09 41.99 -18.91
N ASN A 2 73.34 42.37 -20.16
CA ASN A 2 72.96 43.70 -20.66
C ASN A 2 71.43 43.80 -20.64
N ASN A 3 70.86 44.80 -19.95
CA ASN A 3 69.44 44.83 -19.60
C ASN A 3 68.59 45.32 -20.79
N LYS A 4 68.61 44.57 -21.90
CA LYS A 4 67.87 44.88 -23.13
C LYS A 4 66.37 44.85 -22.81
N LYS A 5 65.71 45.98 -23.05
CA LYS A 5 64.27 46.16 -22.89
C LYS A 5 63.54 45.08 -23.69
N GLN A 6 62.57 44.38 -23.09
CA GLN A 6 61.75 43.41 -23.82
C GLN A 6 60.97 44.11 -24.94
N THR A 7 60.85 43.46 -26.09
CA THR A 7 60.10 43.97 -27.25
C THR A 7 58.84 43.15 -27.49
N CYS A 8 57.70 43.84 -27.59
CA CYS A 8 56.41 43.30 -27.99
C CYS A 8 56.09 43.74 -29.42
N ILE A 9 55.88 42.78 -30.30
CA ILE A 9 55.41 42.99 -31.68
C ILE A 9 53.90 42.77 -31.70
N LEU A 10 53.14 43.82 -31.98
CA LEU A 10 51.68 43.73 -32.10
C LEU A 10 51.29 43.57 -33.56
N VAL A 11 50.63 42.45 -33.89
CA VAL A 11 50.07 42.21 -35.21
C VAL A 11 48.61 42.67 -35.19
N LEU A 12 48.36 43.87 -35.72
CA LEU A 12 47.07 44.55 -35.64
C LEU A 12 46.38 44.56 -37.01
N GLY A 13 45.24 43.90 -37.13
CA GLY A 13 44.47 43.89 -38.38
C GLY A 13 43.28 42.94 -38.34
N MET A 14 42.42 43.01 -39.36
CA MET A 14 41.23 42.17 -39.46
C MET A 14 41.58 40.68 -39.64
N HIS A 15 40.70 39.78 -39.17
CA HIS A 15 40.76 38.37 -39.55
C HIS A 15 40.90 38.22 -41.09
N ARG A 16 41.60 37.17 -41.53
CA ARG A 16 41.81 36.84 -42.97
C ARG A 16 42.66 37.85 -43.76
N SER A 17 43.11 38.96 -43.16
CA SER A 17 44.01 39.93 -43.80
C SER A 17 45.50 39.55 -43.75
N GLY A 18 45.82 38.25 -43.60
CA GLY A 18 47.19 37.76 -43.46
C GLY A 18 47.75 37.69 -42.03
N THR A 19 46.98 38.12 -41.01
CA THR A 19 47.43 38.15 -39.60
C THR A 19 47.99 36.82 -39.09
N SER A 20 47.32 35.68 -39.37
CA SER A 20 47.83 34.35 -38.96
C SER A 20 49.10 33.95 -39.72
N ALA A 21 49.16 34.20 -41.05
CA ALA A 21 50.33 33.86 -41.86
C ALA A 21 51.57 34.64 -41.41
N LEU A 22 51.44 35.96 -41.25
CA LEU A 22 52.51 36.80 -40.71
C LEU A 22 52.96 36.32 -39.32
N THR A 23 52.04 35.95 -38.43
CA THR A 23 52.39 35.51 -37.07
C THR A 23 53.09 34.15 -37.05
N GLY A 24 52.72 33.23 -37.96
CA GLY A 24 53.45 31.98 -38.17
C GLY A 24 54.88 32.23 -38.67
N VAL A 25 55.08 33.17 -39.60
CA VAL A 25 56.43 33.57 -40.04
C VAL A 25 57.24 34.18 -38.89
N LEU A 26 56.63 35.03 -38.05
CA LEU A 26 57.30 35.55 -36.85
C LEU A 26 57.71 34.41 -35.89
N SER A 27 56.88 33.37 -35.73
CA SER A 27 57.23 32.18 -34.94
C SER A 27 58.46 31.46 -35.51
N LEU A 28 58.57 31.36 -36.84
CA LEU A 28 59.73 30.80 -37.55
C LEU A 28 60.96 31.73 -37.55
N LEU A 29 60.85 32.93 -36.98
CA LEU A 29 61.96 33.88 -36.72
C LEU A 29 62.30 33.94 -35.20
N ASP A 30 61.95 32.89 -34.47
CA ASP A 30 62.00 32.71 -33.01
C ASP A 30 61.30 33.84 -32.21
N VAL A 31 60.28 34.48 -32.77
CA VAL A 31 59.45 35.41 -31.98
C VAL A 31 58.48 34.59 -31.14
N TYR A 32 58.64 34.64 -29.83
CA TYR A 32 57.81 33.85 -28.92
C TYR A 32 56.35 34.34 -28.91
N LEU A 33 55.40 33.41 -29.00
CA LEU A 33 53.95 33.70 -29.07
C LEU A 33 53.20 33.39 -27.76
N GLY A 34 53.89 32.80 -26.78
CA GLY A 34 53.33 32.33 -25.52
C GLY A 34 53.27 30.80 -25.42
N SER A 35 52.59 30.33 -24.38
CA SER A 35 52.57 28.93 -23.93
C SER A 35 51.37 28.13 -24.45
N GLU A 36 50.21 28.78 -24.62
CA GLU A 36 48.96 28.18 -25.07
C GLU A 36 48.48 28.93 -26.33
N LEU A 37 48.64 28.33 -27.52
CA LEU A 37 48.18 28.91 -28.78
C LEU A 37 46.87 28.27 -29.25
N MET A 38 46.03 29.06 -29.92
CA MET A 38 44.75 28.63 -30.46
C MET A 38 44.94 27.60 -31.60
N GLU A 39 44.36 26.41 -31.39
CA GLU A 39 44.49 25.24 -32.27
C GLU A 39 43.99 25.49 -33.70
N ALA A 40 44.57 24.77 -34.66
CA ALA A 40 44.12 24.75 -36.04
C ALA A 40 42.73 24.10 -36.19
N ASN A 41 41.98 24.51 -37.22
CA ASN A 41 40.72 23.86 -37.60
C ASN A 41 40.47 24.00 -39.12
N PHE A 42 39.34 23.47 -39.61
CA PHE A 42 38.96 23.53 -41.03
C PHE A 42 38.90 24.94 -41.65
N ALA A 43 38.74 26.00 -40.84
CA ALA A 43 38.73 27.37 -41.32
C ALA A 43 40.14 27.98 -41.36
N ASN A 44 41.12 27.40 -40.66
CA ASN A 44 42.51 27.82 -40.65
C ASN A 44 43.46 26.65 -40.26
N GLU A 45 43.81 25.83 -41.24
CA GLU A 45 44.50 24.54 -41.07
C GLU A 45 45.93 24.68 -40.54
N LYS A 46 46.59 25.83 -40.75
CA LYS A 46 47.96 26.10 -40.26
C LYS A 46 48.01 26.74 -38.86
N GLY A 47 46.90 26.77 -38.13
CA GLY A 47 46.80 27.36 -36.80
C GLY A 47 46.53 28.87 -36.81
N TYR A 48 45.89 29.38 -35.76
CA TYR A 48 45.51 30.81 -35.70
C TYR A 48 46.61 31.69 -35.10
N PHE A 49 47.43 31.16 -34.18
CA PHE A 49 48.52 31.88 -33.50
C PHE A 49 48.09 32.97 -32.50
N GLU A 50 46.79 33.10 -32.20
CA GLU A 50 46.29 33.80 -31.02
C GLU A 50 46.76 33.06 -29.75
N ASN A 51 47.18 33.82 -28.74
CA ASN A 51 47.44 33.29 -27.41
C ASN A 51 46.11 33.08 -26.66
N ASN A 52 45.80 31.86 -26.23
CA ASN A 52 44.51 31.52 -25.61
C ASN A 52 44.27 32.23 -24.28
N ILE A 53 45.30 32.50 -23.49
CA ILE A 53 45.18 33.21 -22.20
C ILE A 53 44.79 34.67 -22.46
N LEU A 54 45.44 35.32 -23.42
CA LEU A 54 45.12 36.69 -23.82
C LEU A 54 43.77 36.79 -24.55
N TYR A 55 43.42 35.81 -25.37
CA TYR A 55 42.09 35.71 -26.01
C TYR A 55 40.96 35.70 -24.97
N LYS A 56 41.06 34.85 -23.93
CA LYS A 56 40.08 34.78 -22.83
C LYS A 56 39.95 36.14 -22.12
N ILE A 57 41.06 36.86 -21.93
CA ILE A 57 41.06 38.23 -21.37
C ILE A 57 40.42 39.22 -22.35
N ASN A 58 40.71 39.16 -23.65
CA ASN A 58 40.18 40.08 -24.65
C ASN A 58 38.65 39.97 -24.79
N GLU A 59 38.08 38.76 -24.78
CA GLU A 59 36.63 38.58 -24.76
C GLU A 59 36.00 39.18 -23.50
N LYS A 60 36.64 39.03 -22.33
CA LYS A 60 36.19 39.63 -21.07
C LYS A 60 36.28 41.17 -21.07
N LEU A 61 37.29 41.75 -21.73
CA LEU A 61 37.44 43.20 -21.86
C LEU A 61 36.39 43.80 -22.81
N LEU A 62 36.12 43.16 -23.95
CA LEU A 62 35.06 43.62 -24.88
C LEU A 62 33.65 43.36 -24.32
N GLY A 63 33.45 42.27 -23.59
CA GLY A 63 32.17 41.95 -22.93
C GLY A 63 31.75 43.02 -21.91
N GLN A 64 32.69 43.65 -21.19
CA GLN A 64 32.40 44.76 -20.27
C GLN A 64 31.77 45.98 -20.97
N ILE A 65 31.97 46.14 -22.28
CA ILE A 65 31.46 47.26 -23.07
C ILE A 65 30.41 46.83 -24.11
N ASN A 66 29.84 45.63 -23.94
CA ASN A 66 28.88 45.01 -24.87
C ASN A 66 29.37 44.99 -26.33
N SER A 67 30.65 44.69 -26.53
CA SER A 67 31.33 44.67 -27.83
C SER A 67 31.95 43.30 -28.13
N SER A 68 32.46 43.11 -29.34
CA SER A 68 33.02 41.87 -29.85
C SER A 68 33.97 42.14 -31.04
N TRP A 69 34.70 41.13 -31.51
CA TRP A 69 35.54 41.25 -32.71
C TRP A 69 34.73 41.59 -33.99
N ASN A 70 33.44 41.28 -34.03
CA ASN A 70 32.55 41.57 -35.17
C ASN A 70 31.57 42.72 -34.87
N ASP A 71 31.86 43.50 -33.83
CA ASP A 71 31.17 44.73 -33.52
C ASP A 71 31.59 45.80 -34.54
N THR A 72 30.59 46.27 -35.28
CA THR A 72 30.73 47.44 -36.16
C THR A 72 30.51 48.74 -35.38
N PHE A 73 29.90 48.69 -34.18
CA PHE A 73 29.53 49.79 -33.27
C PHE A 73 30.51 49.98 -32.12
N TYR A 74 31.77 49.59 -32.34
CA TYR A 74 32.83 49.94 -31.43
C TYR A 74 32.89 51.47 -31.29
N ASP A 75 33.28 51.91 -30.10
CA ASP A 75 33.49 53.32 -29.78
C ASP A 75 34.65 53.37 -28.79
N GLU A 76 35.59 54.29 -29.00
CA GLU A 76 36.78 54.42 -28.16
C GLU A 76 36.44 54.93 -26.77
N GLU A 77 35.40 55.76 -26.63
CA GLU A 77 34.95 56.28 -25.32
C GLU A 77 34.54 55.15 -24.37
N LYS A 78 34.04 54.02 -24.92
CA LYS A 78 33.71 52.83 -24.12
C LYS A 78 34.91 52.26 -23.36
N LEU A 79 36.15 52.44 -23.87
CA LEU A 79 37.37 51.94 -23.21
C LEU A 79 37.67 52.61 -21.86
N GLU A 80 37.09 53.78 -21.57
CA GLU A 80 37.35 54.49 -20.32
C GLU A 80 36.83 53.73 -19.09
N ASN A 81 35.73 52.99 -19.26
CA ASN A 81 35.05 52.24 -18.21
C ASN A 81 35.59 50.81 -18.01
N ILE A 82 36.60 50.39 -18.78
CA ILE A 82 37.11 49.00 -18.73
C ILE A 82 37.95 48.75 -17.47
N SER A 83 37.51 47.77 -16.68
CA SER A 83 38.26 47.18 -15.56
C SER A 83 39.10 45.98 -16.01
N GLY A 84 40.02 45.50 -15.16
CA GLY A 84 40.83 44.30 -15.45
C GLY A 84 42.26 44.56 -15.95
N LEU A 85 42.74 45.81 -16.00
CA LEU A 85 44.12 46.12 -16.41
C LEU A 85 45.20 45.39 -15.57
N ASN A 86 44.90 45.03 -14.32
CA ASN A 86 45.81 44.24 -13.48
C ASN A 86 45.89 42.77 -13.91
N GLU A 87 44.78 42.16 -14.32
CA GLU A 87 44.71 40.79 -14.84
C GLU A 87 45.53 40.68 -16.14
N LEU A 88 45.30 41.59 -17.08
CA LEU A 88 46.10 41.71 -18.31
C LEU A 88 47.59 41.93 -18.00
N LYS A 89 47.93 42.79 -17.02
CA LYS A 89 49.32 43.02 -16.61
C LYS A 89 49.98 41.77 -16.02
N ILE A 90 49.25 40.99 -15.23
CA ILE A 90 49.76 39.74 -14.65
C ILE A 90 50.00 38.73 -15.77
N ALA A 91 49.01 38.50 -16.64
CA ALA A 91 49.11 37.59 -17.78
C ALA A 91 50.28 37.93 -18.70
N LEU A 92 50.40 39.19 -19.15
CA LEU A 92 51.53 39.64 -19.98
C LEU A 92 52.89 39.42 -19.30
N LYS A 93 52.99 39.61 -17.98
CA LYS A 93 54.23 39.42 -17.23
C LYS A 93 54.57 37.94 -17.00
N SER A 94 53.58 37.07 -16.79
CA SER A 94 53.81 35.64 -16.62
C SER A 94 54.14 34.97 -17.95
N GLU A 95 53.35 35.26 -18.98
CA GLU A 95 53.42 34.60 -20.29
C GLU A 95 54.76 34.86 -20.97
N PHE A 96 55.19 36.13 -21.01
CA PHE A 96 56.39 36.53 -21.73
C PHE A 96 57.61 36.73 -20.83
N LYS A 97 57.61 36.16 -19.61
CA LYS A 97 58.63 36.40 -18.57
C LYS A 97 60.08 36.21 -19.04
N TYR A 98 60.32 35.23 -19.91
CA TYR A 98 61.66 34.84 -20.37
C TYR A 98 61.96 35.23 -21.82
N ALA A 99 61.01 35.87 -22.52
CA ALA A 99 61.17 36.26 -23.92
C ALA A 99 61.74 37.67 -24.06
N ASN A 100 62.88 37.81 -24.75
CA ASN A 100 63.43 39.13 -25.08
C ASN A 100 62.60 39.82 -26.17
N THR A 101 62.09 39.06 -27.14
CA THR A 101 61.16 39.51 -28.17
C THR A 101 59.99 38.53 -28.20
N PHE A 102 58.76 39.06 -28.19
CA PHE A 102 57.54 38.27 -28.29
C PHE A 102 56.51 38.99 -29.17
N ALA A 103 55.55 38.27 -29.72
CA ALA A 103 54.45 38.85 -30.46
C ALA A 103 53.10 38.57 -29.80
N ILE A 104 52.15 39.47 -30.02
CA ILE A 104 50.75 39.25 -29.70
C ILE A 104 49.93 39.54 -30.96
N LYS A 105 49.12 38.56 -31.34
CA LYS A 105 48.13 38.66 -32.41
C LYS A 105 46.77 38.26 -31.85
N ASP A 106 45.79 39.14 -31.98
CA ASP A 106 44.35 38.89 -31.86
C ASP A 106 43.69 40.07 -32.57
N PRO A 107 42.80 39.86 -33.56
CA PRO A 107 42.14 40.96 -34.27
C PRO A 107 41.40 41.95 -33.37
N ARG A 108 40.96 41.52 -32.18
CA ARG A 108 40.39 42.40 -31.13
C ARG A 108 41.35 43.50 -30.68
N LEU A 109 42.66 43.34 -30.85
CA LEU A 109 43.65 44.37 -30.54
C LEU A 109 43.52 45.60 -31.43
N ALA A 110 42.90 45.50 -32.61
CA ALA A 110 42.53 46.70 -33.39
C ALA A 110 41.66 47.67 -32.56
N TYR A 111 40.89 47.15 -31.60
CA TYR A 111 40.06 47.93 -30.68
C TYR A 111 40.74 48.09 -29.32
N LEU A 112 41.28 47.00 -28.76
CA LEU A 112 41.84 46.97 -27.40
C LEU A 112 43.27 47.54 -27.27
N PHE A 113 43.95 47.93 -28.36
CA PHE A 113 45.33 48.42 -28.26
C PHE A 113 45.51 49.60 -27.28
N PRO A 114 44.60 50.58 -27.11
CA PRO A 114 44.77 51.62 -26.09
C PRO A 114 44.86 51.08 -24.65
N ILE A 115 44.20 49.95 -24.36
CA ILE A 115 44.32 49.24 -23.07
C ILE A 115 45.69 48.54 -22.97
N TYR A 116 46.11 47.81 -24.00
CA TYR A 116 47.42 47.17 -24.05
C TYR A 116 48.57 48.18 -23.96
N LYS A 117 48.47 49.32 -24.67
CA LYS A 117 49.39 50.47 -24.61
C LYS A 117 49.58 50.98 -23.18
N LYS A 118 48.49 51.12 -22.40
CA LYS A 118 48.56 51.50 -20.97
C LYS A 118 49.33 50.47 -20.14
N VAL A 119 49.17 49.16 -20.40
CA VAL A 119 49.80 48.08 -19.63
C VAL A 119 51.25 47.84 -20.04
N LEU A 120 51.54 47.72 -21.33
CA LEU A 120 52.90 47.51 -21.89
C LEU A 120 53.84 48.66 -21.50
N LYS A 121 53.38 49.92 -21.56
CA LYS A 121 54.16 51.07 -21.06
C LYS A 121 54.44 50.98 -19.55
N LYS A 122 53.47 50.55 -18.73
CA LYS A 122 53.67 50.31 -17.28
C LYS A 122 54.67 49.17 -17.00
N LEU A 123 54.76 48.19 -17.89
CA LEU A 123 55.77 47.11 -17.83
C LEU A 123 57.13 47.53 -18.43
N ARG A 124 57.25 48.75 -18.97
CA ARG A 124 58.43 49.27 -19.68
C ARG A 124 58.83 48.43 -20.90
N ILE A 125 57.86 47.78 -21.55
CA ILE A 125 58.06 46.97 -22.76
C ILE A 125 58.13 47.90 -23.98
N ASP A 126 58.97 47.55 -24.95
CA ASP A 126 59.07 48.25 -26.24
C ASP A 126 57.97 47.76 -27.18
N ILE A 127 57.35 48.66 -27.94
CA ILE A 127 56.17 48.32 -28.75
C ILE A 127 56.49 48.60 -30.21
N LYS A 128 56.51 47.53 -31.01
CA LYS A 128 56.61 47.56 -32.48
C LYS A 128 55.29 47.05 -33.06
N ILE A 129 54.89 47.52 -34.23
CA ILE A 129 53.57 47.22 -34.78
C ILE A 129 53.68 46.76 -36.24
N ILE A 130 52.98 45.68 -36.58
CA ILE A 130 52.81 45.25 -37.96
C ILE A 130 51.32 45.27 -38.30
N LEU A 131 50.99 45.91 -39.42
CA LEU A 131 49.64 46.14 -39.93
C LEU A 131 49.44 45.35 -41.23
N PRO A 132 49.15 44.03 -41.15
CA PRO A 132 48.91 43.22 -42.34
C PRO A 132 47.54 43.59 -42.96
N TYR A 133 47.54 43.78 -44.28
CA TYR A 133 46.36 44.09 -45.07
C TYR A 133 46.27 43.20 -46.32
N ARG A 134 45.06 43.09 -46.87
CA ARG A 134 44.70 42.26 -48.02
C ARG A 134 43.52 42.90 -48.74
N ASN A 135 43.26 42.52 -49.99
CA ASN A 135 42.05 42.92 -50.71
C ASN A 135 40.78 42.69 -49.83
N PRO A 136 40.01 43.76 -49.52
CA PRO A 136 38.83 43.70 -48.65
C PRO A 136 37.72 42.81 -49.20
N LEU A 137 37.62 42.66 -50.52
CA LEU A 137 36.68 41.74 -51.16
C LEU A 137 37.06 40.28 -50.89
N GLU A 138 38.35 39.93 -50.84
CA GLU A 138 38.78 38.58 -50.48
C GLU A 138 38.55 38.29 -48.99
N VAL A 139 38.80 39.28 -48.14
CA VAL A 139 38.48 39.21 -46.70
C VAL A 139 36.98 38.98 -46.50
N ALA A 140 36.14 39.79 -47.16
CA ALA A 140 34.68 39.67 -47.08
C ALA A 140 34.15 38.33 -47.63
N ASN A 141 34.66 37.85 -48.77
CA ASN A 141 34.30 36.53 -49.31
C ASN A 141 34.74 35.39 -48.37
N SER A 142 35.93 35.48 -47.76
CA SER A 142 36.36 34.48 -46.79
C SER A 142 35.53 34.50 -45.49
N LEU A 143 35.04 35.65 -45.05
CA LEU A 143 34.12 35.78 -43.91
C LEU A 143 32.73 35.24 -44.26
N LYS A 144 32.24 35.50 -45.48
CA LYS A 144 30.99 34.90 -46.00
C LYS A 144 31.04 33.38 -46.01
N LYS A 145 32.15 32.79 -46.46
CA LYS A 145 32.35 31.33 -46.45
C LYS A 145 32.42 30.72 -45.03
N ARG A 146 32.98 31.46 -44.06
CA ARG A 146 33.18 30.99 -42.68
C ARG A 146 31.94 31.18 -41.79
N ASP A 147 31.35 32.37 -41.82
CA ASP A 147 30.37 32.86 -40.84
C ASP A 147 28.98 33.15 -41.44
N ALA A 148 28.76 32.80 -42.71
CA ALA A 148 27.60 33.24 -43.52
C ALA A 148 27.41 34.78 -43.58
N MET A 149 28.49 35.54 -43.33
CA MET A 149 28.45 37.00 -43.22
C MET A 149 28.14 37.70 -44.57
N PRO A 150 27.30 38.75 -44.59
CA PRO A 150 27.14 39.62 -45.75
C PRO A 150 28.47 40.27 -46.17
N LEU A 151 28.67 40.46 -47.49
CA LEU A 151 29.93 41.00 -48.02
C LEU A 151 30.16 42.44 -47.54
N GLU A 152 29.08 43.21 -47.42
CA GLU A 152 29.01 44.59 -46.96
C GLU A 152 29.50 44.68 -45.51
N LYS A 153 29.03 43.78 -44.62
CA LYS A 153 29.51 43.69 -43.24
C LYS A 153 30.98 43.25 -43.18
N GLY A 154 31.40 42.33 -44.04
CA GLY A 154 32.81 41.92 -44.14
C GLY A 154 33.75 43.07 -44.53
N MET A 155 33.36 43.86 -45.54
CA MET A 155 34.11 45.05 -45.97
C MET A 155 34.09 46.17 -44.91
N LEU A 156 32.95 46.39 -44.25
CA LEU A 156 32.82 47.35 -43.15
C LEU A 156 33.75 46.98 -41.99
N LEU A 157 33.72 45.72 -41.53
CA LEU A 157 34.62 45.25 -40.47
C LEU A 157 36.10 45.37 -40.86
N TRP A 158 36.46 45.07 -42.12
CA TRP A 158 37.82 45.27 -42.61
C TRP A 158 38.26 46.74 -42.50
N ALA A 159 37.46 47.67 -43.04
CA ALA A 159 37.78 49.10 -43.02
C ALA A 159 37.87 49.63 -41.59
N TYR A 160 36.95 49.20 -40.72
CA TYR A 160 36.90 49.58 -39.32
C TYR A 160 38.15 49.09 -38.56
N HIS A 161 38.52 47.80 -38.66
CA HIS A 161 39.73 47.27 -38.03
C HIS A 161 41.00 47.94 -38.57
N PHE A 162 41.09 48.16 -39.88
CA PHE A 162 42.24 48.79 -40.51
C PHE A 162 42.44 50.22 -40.00
N LEU A 163 41.40 51.07 -40.05
CA LEU A 163 41.49 52.47 -39.65
C LEU A 163 41.68 52.67 -38.13
N MET A 164 41.21 51.74 -37.30
CA MET A 164 41.46 51.78 -35.85
C MET A 164 42.87 51.29 -35.49
N ALA A 165 43.34 50.21 -36.12
CA ALA A 165 44.71 49.74 -35.96
C ALA A 165 45.71 50.81 -36.44
N GLU A 166 45.44 51.44 -37.59
CA GLU A 166 46.15 52.62 -38.09
C GLU A 166 46.19 53.72 -37.02
N LYS A 167 45.03 54.25 -36.60
CA LYS A 167 44.92 55.33 -35.60
C LYS A 167 45.78 55.06 -34.36
N PHE A 168 45.63 53.88 -33.77
CA PHE A 168 46.28 53.55 -32.51
C PHE A 168 47.78 53.25 -32.65
N SER A 169 48.21 52.80 -33.84
CA SER A 169 49.63 52.54 -34.14
C SER A 169 50.50 53.79 -34.25
N ARG A 170 49.91 54.98 -34.42
CA ARG A 170 50.65 56.24 -34.52
C ARG A 170 51.49 56.51 -33.27
N GLY A 171 52.68 57.07 -33.49
CA GLY A 171 53.68 57.32 -32.43
C GLY A 171 54.45 56.08 -31.97
N PHE A 172 54.38 54.98 -32.71
CA PHE A 172 55.24 53.80 -32.57
C PHE A 172 55.91 53.47 -33.91
N GLU A 173 57.00 52.69 -33.87
CA GLU A 173 57.54 52.07 -35.07
C GLU A 173 56.51 51.07 -35.62
N ARG A 174 56.04 51.34 -36.84
CA ARG A 174 54.97 50.60 -37.51
C ARG A 174 55.35 50.30 -38.96
N VAL A 175 54.86 49.18 -39.47
CA VAL A 175 55.00 48.79 -40.89
C VAL A 175 53.72 48.14 -41.39
N PHE A 176 53.26 48.54 -42.58
CA PHE A 176 52.15 47.90 -43.27
C PHE A 176 52.66 46.76 -44.15
N VAL A 177 51.97 45.63 -44.16
CA VAL A 177 52.40 44.43 -44.91
C VAL A 177 51.28 43.97 -45.82
N ASN A 178 51.51 44.00 -47.13
CA ASN A 178 50.59 43.38 -48.08
C ASN A 178 50.67 41.85 -47.94
N PHE A 179 49.54 41.20 -47.70
CA PHE A 179 49.47 39.74 -47.66
C PHE A 179 49.94 39.08 -48.96
N ASP A 180 49.65 39.67 -50.12
CA ASP A 180 50.03 39.09 -51.41
C ASP A 180 51.55 39.12 -51.61
N GLU A 181 52.21 40.22 -51.24
CA GLU A 181 53.68 40.31 -51.25
C GLU A 181 54.32 39.38 -50.22
N LEU A 182 53.70 39.17 -49.05
CA LEU A 182 54.20 38.19 -48.07
C LEU A 182 54.21 36.77 -48.65
N ILE A 183 53.24 36.40 -49.48
CA ILE A 183 53.16 35.06 -50.10
C ILE A 183 54.13 34.93 -51.29
N VAL A 184 54.32 35.98 -52.09
CA VAL A 184 55.13 35.92 -53.32
C VAL A 184 56.61 36.27 -53.08
N ASN A 185 56.87 37.33 -52.29
CA ASN A 185 58.18 37.96 -52.10
C ASN A 185 58.54 38.07 -50.60
N ALA A 186 58.43 36.95 -49.88
CA ALA A 186 58.59 36.91 -48.42
C ALA A 186 59.92 37.54 -47.92
N SER A 187 61.02 37.40 -48.65
CA SER A 187 62.33 37.96 -48.30
C SER A 187 62.27 39.48 -48.16
N ASP A 188 61.84 40.17 -49.21
CA ASP A 188 61.77 41.64 -49.29
C ASP A 188 60.82 42.21 -48.22
N VAL A 189 59.75 41.46 -47.89
CA VAL A 189 58.83 41.80 -46.81
C VAL A 189 59.51 41.68 -45.44
N ILE A 190 60.31 40.62 -45.19
CA ILE A 190 61.07 40.51 -43.93
C ILE A 190 62.18 41.56 -43.83
N ASP A 191 62.87 41.90 -44.92
CA ASP A 191 63.85 42.99 -44.95
C ASP A 191 63.20 44.35 -44.63
N THR A 192 62.00 44.59 -45.17
CA THR A 192 61.18 45.78 -44.87
C THR A 192 60.74 45.81 -43.41
N ILE A 193 60.29 44.69 -42.83
CA ILE A 193 59.91 44.59 -41.41
C ILE A 193 61.13 44.80 -40.50
N SER A 194 62.26 44.18 -40.82
CA SER A 194 63.53 44.29 -40.08
C SER A 194 64.00 45.73 -39.99
N SER A 195 64.08 46.41 -41.15
CA SER A 195 64.53 47.79 -41.26
C SER A 195 63.57 48.79 -40.60
N LYS A 196 62.25 48.68 -40.84
CA LYS A 196 61.24 49.63 -40.30
C LYS A 196 61.02 49.51 -38.80
N LEU A 197 61.28 48.35 -38.19
CA LEU A 197 61.06 48.11 -36.76
C LEU A 197 62.36 48.01 -35.94
N ALA A 198 63.53 48.17 -36.58
CA ALA A 198 64.85 47.93 -36.00
C ALA A 198 64.96 46.54 -35.34
N LEU A 199 64.54 45.52 -36.09
CA LEU A 199 64.55 44.11 -35.69
C LEU A 199 65.54 43.32 -36.54
N ASP A 200 66.11 42.28 -35.94
CA ASP A 200 67.13 41.42 -36.54
C ASP A 200 66.50 40.10 -36.98
N PHE A 201 65.84 40.11 -38.14
CA PHE A 201 65.19 38.93 -38.73
C PHE A 201 65.84 38.44 -40.03
N VAL A 202 66.68 39.22 -40.69
CA VAL A 202 67.27 38.88 -42.00
C VAL A 202 68.09 37.60 -41.92
N ASP A 203 69.00 37.49 -40.95
CA ASP A 203 69.84 36.29 -40.76
C ASP A 203 69.00 35.06 -40.41
N LYS A 204 67.95 35.23 -39.59
CA LYS A 204 67.03 34.15 -39.22
C LYS A 204 66.16 33.70 -40.37
N PHE A 205 65.68 34.63 -41.20
CA PHE A 205 64.93 34.32 -42.40
C PHE A 205 65.79 33.50 -43.37
N ASN A 206 67.05 33.88 -43.56
CA ASN A 206 67.98 33.12 -44.39
C ASN A 206 68.27 31.71 -43.85
N GLN A 207 68.33 31.54 -42.52
CA GLN A 207 68.47 30.22 -41.87
C GLN A 207 67.21 29.34 -42.08
N ASN A 208 66.02 29.91 -41.87
CA ASN A 208 64.76 29.16 -41.85
C ASN A 208 63.97 29.26 -43.17
N LYS A 209 64.60 29.77 -44.24
CA LYS A 209 63.96 30.15 -45.51
C LYS A 209 63.05 29.06 -46.09
N LYS A 210 63.53 27.82 -46.14
CA LYS A 210 62.78 26.68 -46.69
C LYS A 210 61.52 26.36 -45.89
N GLU A 211 61.58 26.47 -44.57
CA GLU A 211 60.43 26.24 -43.69
C GLU A 211 59.41 27.36 -43.82
N ILE A 212 59.87 28.60 -43.95
CA ILE A 212 59.03 29.78 -44.18
C ILE A 212 58.33 29.72 -45.55
N GLU A 213 59.05 29.36 -46.62
CA GLU A 213 58.49 29.18 -47.97
C GLU A 213 57.44 28.05 -48.02
N ALA A 214 57.69 26.91 -47.36
CA ALA A 214 56.71 25.82 -47.24
C ALA A 214 55.50 26.24 -46.37
N PHE A 215 55.74 26.98 -45.27
CA PHE A 215 54.66 27.50 -44.44
C PHE A 215 53.75 28.48 -45.21
N LEU A 216 54.31 29.30 -46.11
CA LEU A 216 53.59 30.29 -46.91
C LEU A 216 52.98 29.76 -48.22
N GLU A 217 53.00 28.44 -48.46
CA GLU A 217 52.54 27.80 -49.70
C GLU A 217 51.30 28.45 -50.37
N PRO A 218 51.33 28.68 -51.71
CA PRO A 218 50.28 29.39 -52.45
C PRO A 218 48.87 28.80 -52.35
N SER A 219 48.73 27.54 -51.90
CA SER A 219 47.45 26.88 -51.61
C SER A 219 46.58 27.65 -50.61
N LEU A 220 47.19 28.51 -49.77
CA LEU A 220 46.50 29.45 -48.87
C LEU A 220 45.71 30.56 -49.59
N LYS A 221 45.94 30.78 -50.89
CA LYS A 221 45.23 31.79 -51.69
C LYS A 221 44.02 31.19 -52.42
N HIS A 222 42.94 30.94 -51.67
CA HIS A 222 41.70 30.38 -52.21
C HIS A 222 40.85 31.36 -53.07
N HIS A 223 41.22 32.64 -53.12
CA HIS A 223 40.58 33.66 -53.95
C HIS A 223 41.68 34.51 -54.59
N ASN A 224 41.53 34.80 -55.89
CA ASN A 224 42.42 35.63 -56.70
C ASN A 224 41.64 36.82 -57.27
N ILE A 225 41.28 37.78 -56.41
CA ILE A 225 40.73 39.07 -56.82
C ILE A 225 41.87 40.09 -56.73
N SER A 226 42.43 40.51 -57.87
CA SER A 226 43.42 41.61 -57.89
C SER A 226 42.84 42.81 -57.14
N ILE A 227 43.69 43.50 -56.37
CA ILE A 227 43.36 44.75 -55.68
C ILE A 227 42.90 45.85 -56.64
N GLU A 228 43.21 45.69 -57.93
CA GLU A 228 42.80 46.56 -59.05
C GLU A 228 41.36 46.28 -59.53
N ASN A 229 40.85 45.05 -59.35
CA ASN A 229 39.53 44.62 -59.80
C ASN A 229 38.46 44.84 -58.71
N LEU A 230 38.28 46.09 -58.30
CA LEU A 230 37.23 46.46 -57.34
C LEU A 230 35.88 46.59 -58.05
N SER A 231 34.89 45.81 -57.61
CA SER A 231 33.53 45.87 -58.16
C SER A 231 32.89 47.26 -57.98
N ASN A 232 31.91 47.59 -58.84
CA ASN A 232 31.13 48.83 -58.70
C ASN A 232 30.51 48.99 -57.29
N ASN A 233 30.14 47.88 -56.65
CA ASN A 233 29.52 47.82 -55.32
C ASN A 233 30.51 47.95 -54.16
N THR A 234 31.82 48.09 -54.44
CA THR A 234 32.83 48.32 -53.39
C THR A 234 32.65 49.73 -52.80
N PRO A 235 32.51 49.90 -51.47
CA PRO A 235 32.29 51.22 -50.86
C PRO A 235 33.43 52.22 -51.15
N HIS A 236 33.10 53.51 -51.25
CA HIS A 236 34.05 54.58 -51.60
C HIS A 236 35.30 54.58 -50.71
N ILE A 237 35.09 54.58 -49.39
CA ILE A 237 36.18 54.55 -48.40
C ILE A 237 37.12 53.35 -48.57
N VAL A 238 36.59 52.19 -48.99
CA VAL A 238 37.40 51.00 -49.24
C VAL A 238 38.29 51.21 -50.47
N LYS A 239 37.76 51.85 -51.52
CA LYS A 239 38.56 52.23 -52.70
C LYS A 239 39.65 53.24 -52.34
N GLU A 240 39.34 54.25 -51.53
CA GLU A 240 40.30 55.29 -51.12
C GLU A 240 41.44 54.73 -50.26
N VAL A 241 41.15 53.87 -49.27
CA VAL A 241 42.22 53.23 -48.48
C VAL A 241 43.15 52.41 -49.37
N LEU A 242 42.63 51.68 -50.36
CA LEU A 242 43.44 50.85 -51.26
C LEU A 242 44.21 51.69 -52.31
N ALA A 243 43.70 52.86 -52.70
CA ALA A 243 44.41 53.78 -53.59
C ALA A 243 45.70 54.32 -52.95
N LEU A 244 45.76 54.37 -51.62
CA LEU A 244 46.91 54.83 -50.84
C LEU A 244 47.94 53.73 -50.54
N LYS A 245 47.71 52.48 -50.98
CA LYS A 245 48.48 51.29 -50.56
C LYS A 245 50.00 51.43 -50.77
N ASP A 246 50.41 52.07 -51.86
CA ASP A 246 51.82 52.21 -52.24
C ASP A 246 52.54 53.29 -51.41
N SER A 247 51.78 54.24 -50.85
CA SER A 247 52.28 55.28 -49.94
C SER A 247 52.36 54.84 -48.47
N PHE A 248 51.70 53.75 -48.07
CA PHE A 248 51.54 53.32 -46.66
C PHE A 248 52.84 53.28 -45.83
N ASN A 249 53.97 52.89 -46.45
CA ASN A 249 55.27 52.77 -45.78
C ASN A 249 56.24 53.91 -46.14
N ILE A 250 55.81 54.90 -46.93
CA ILE A 250 56.67 55.94 -47.52
C ILE A 250 56.27 57.33 -47.01
N GLU A 251 54.98 57.66 -47.04
CA GLU A 251 54.46 58.99 -46.77
C GLU A 251 53.75 59.09 -45.41
N ASN A 252 53.57 60.31 -44.89
CA ASN A 252 52.70 60.54 -43.74
C ASN A 252 51.26 60.74 -44.22
N LEU A 253 50.41 59.74 -43.98
CA LEU A 253 49.00 59.71 -44.38
C LEU A 253 48.03 59.99 -43.22
N ASP A 254 48.51 60.40 -42.04
CA ASP A 254 47.72 60.50 -40.81
C ASP A 254 46.44 61.35 -41.00
N ASN A 255 46.57 62.54 -41.60
CA ASN A 255 45.42 63.42 -41.90
C ASN A 255 44.43 62.79 -42.89
N VAL A 256 44.91 62.03 -43.87
CA VAL A 256 44.04 61.37 -44.88
C VAL A 256 43.25 60.25 -44.22
N PHE A 257 43.90 59.42 -43.39
CA PHE A 257 43.22 58.40 -42.61
C PHE A 257 42.25 58.97 -41.56
N ASP A 258 42.51 60.17 -41.03
CA ASP A 258 41.59 60.87 -40.13
C ASP A 258 40.28 61.23 -40.86
N VAL A 259 40.38 61.86 -42.03
CA VAL A 259 39.20 62.19 -42.87
C VAL A 259 38.44 60.92 -43.27
N LEU A 260 39.13 59.86 -43.69
CA LEU A 260 38.49 58.58 -44.05
C LEU A 260 37.74 57.96 -42.86
N ARG A 261 38.34 57.97 -41.67
CA ARG A 261 37.75 57.39 -40.45
C ARG A 261 36.57 58.22 -39.93
N GLU A 262 36.65 59.55 -39.97
CA GLU A 262 35.52 60.43 -39.68
C GLU A 262 34.36 60.22 -40.69
N GLY A 263 34.70 60.05 -41.97
CA GLY A 263 33.77 59.62 -43.02
C GLY A 263 33.05 58.33 -42.65
N LEU A 264 33.80 57.27 -42.30
CA LEU A 264 33.21 55.97 -41.92
C LEU A 264 32.20 56.10 -40.77
N PHE A 265 32.60 56.79 -39.70
CA PHE A 265 31.81 56.89 -38.48
C PHE A 265 30.62 57.85 -38.64
N SER A 266 30.71 58.84 -39.52
CA SER A 266 29.57 59.68 -39.88
C SER A 266 28.52 58.91 -40.71
N TYR A 267 28.93 58.13 -41.72
CA TYR A 267 28.01 57.30 -42.50
C TYR A 267 27.35 56.21 -41.66
N GLN A 268 28.09 55.62 -40.71
CA GLN A 268 27.55 54.64 -39.78
C GLN A 268 26.36 55.19 -38.96
N LYS A 269 26.41 56.45 -38.53
CA LYS A 269 25.31 57.10 -37.78
C LYS A 269 24.02 57.21 -38.58
N LEU A 270 24.06 57.15 -39.91
CA LEU A 270 22.86 57.12 -40.75
C LEU A 270 22.08 55.81 -40.58
N PHE A 271 22.77 54.69 -40.70
CA PHE A 271 22.17 53.34 -40.69
C PHE A 271 21.95 52.77 -39.29
N TYR A 272 22.56 53.37 -38.27
CA TYR A 272 22.55 52.88 -36.89
C TYR A 272 22.42 54.03 -35.89
N ASN A 273 21.45 54.91 -36.16
CA ASN A 273 20.99 55.92 -35.22
C ASN A 273 20.29 55.28 -34.01
N SER A 274 20.06 56.07 -32.96
CA SER A 274 19.43 55.62 -31.70
C SER A 274 18.05 54.98 -31.89
N SER A 275 17.26 55.40 -32.89
CA SER A 275 15.95 54.79 -33.17
C SER A 275 16.10 53.32 -33.59
N ILE A 276 17.00 53.05 -34.55
CA ILE A 276 17.26 51.70 -35.06
C ILE A 276 17.84 50.80 -33.96
N LEU A 277 18.77 51.33 -33.16
CA LEU A 277 19.36 50.58 -32.03
C LEU A 277 18.32 50.27 -30.94
N ASN A 278 17.42 51.21 -30.63
CA ASN A 278 16.32 50.98 -29.70
C ASN A 278 15.36 49.90 -30.21
N SER A 279 14.91 49.97 -31.48
CA SER A 279 14.04 48.93 -32.05
C SER A 279 14.69 47.54 -32.12
N LEU A 280 16.00 47.46 -32.31
CA LEU A 280 16.74 46.18 -32.22
C LEU A 280 16.78 45.65 -30.78
N SER A 281 17.00 46.53 -29.79
CA SER A 281 16.96 46.19 -28.36
C SER A 281 15.57 45.73 -27.92
N GLU A 282 14.52 46.45 -28.33
CA GLU A 282 13.11 46.07 -28.13
C GLU A 282 12.80 44.71 -28.77
N GLY A 283 13.36 44.43 -29.95
CA GLY A 283 13.25 43.13 -30.62
C GLY A 283 13.90 41.97 -29.85
N GLU A 284 15.12 42.16 -29.31
CA GLU A 284 15.76 41.16 -28.45
C GLU A 284 15.01 40.95 -27.13
N VAL A 285 14.50 42.02 -26.50
CA VAL A 285 13.65 41.92 -25.30
C VAL A 285 12.34 41.20 -25.61
N ALA A 286 11.67 41.50 -26.72
CA ALA A 286 10.45 40.82 -27.14
C ALA A 286 10.69 39.33 -27.41
N LYS A 287 11.79 38.98 -28.07
CA LYS A 287 12.24 37.60 -28.30
C LYS A 287 12.51 36.87 -26.98
N HIS A 288 13.16 37.50 -26.01
CA HIS A 288 13.37 36.91 -24.68
C HIS A 288 12.05 36.68 -23.93
N ASN A 289 11.15 37.67 -23.95
CA ASN A 289 9.82 37.54 -23.35
C ASN A 289 8.99 36.41 -24.00
N LEU A 290 9.09 36.24 -25.32
CA LEU A 290 8.47 35.10 -26.02
C LEU A 290 9.06 33.75 -25.59
N GLN A 291 10.38 33.66 -25.37
CA GLN A 291 11.01 32.44 -24.86
C GLN A 291 10.50 32.08 -23.45
N ILE A 292 10.39 33.06 -22.55
CA ILE A 292 9.79 32.87 -21.22
C ILE A 292 8.34 32.39 -21.36
N LYS A 293 7.54 33.03 -22.23
CA LYS A 293 6.13 32.65 -22.44
C LYS A 293 5.98 31.21 -22.99
N ILE A 294 6.90 30.76 -23.83
CA ILE A 294 6.95 29.36 -24.31
C ILE A 294 7.24 28.40 -23.15
N GLN A 295 8.14 28.74 -22.23
CA GLN A 295 8.42 27.93 -21.04
C GLN A 295 7.20 27.82 -20.12
N GLU A 296 6.51 28.93 -19.85
CA GLU A 296 5.26 28.95 -19.08
C GLU A 296 4.15 28.09 -19.73
N LEU A 297 4.02 28.15 -21.05
CA LEU A 297 3.02 27.38 -21.80
C LEU A 297 3.32 25.86 -21.73
N ASN A 298 4.59 25.47 -21.84
CA ASN A 298 5.03 24.08 -21.69
C ASN A 298 4.74 23.56 -20.27
N GLN A 299 5.04 24.35 -19.23
CA GLN A 299 4.71 24.00 -17.84
C GLN A 299 3.20 23.86 -17.62
N THR A 300 2.40 24.77 -18.20
CA THR A 300 0.93 24.70 -18.13
C THR A 300 0.39 23.44 -18.83
N THR A 301 0.98 23.06 -19.97
CA THR A 301 0.63 21.85 -20.71
C THR A 301 0.90 20.58 -19.89
N HIS A 302 2.06 20.48 -19.25
CA HIS A 302 2.36 19.34 -18.37
C HIS A 302 1.43 19.27 -17.15
N ASN A 303 1.08 20.41 -16.55
CA ASN A 303 0.13 20.44 -15.43
C ASN A 303 -1.28 19.98 -15.85
N LEU A 304 -1.72 20.29 -17.07
CA LEU A 304 -2.99 19.80 -17.62
C LEU A 304 -2.95 18.29 -17.88
N GLN A 305 -1.86 17.77 -18.46
CA GLN A 305 -1.67 16.33 -18.67
C GLN A 305 -1.69 15.53 -17.35
N ALA A 306 -1.05 16.05 -16.29
CA ALA A 306 -1.09 15.42 -14.97
C ALA A 306 -2.52 15.35 -14.39
N LYS A 307 -3.29 16.44 -14.51
CA LYS A 307 -4.71 16.47 -14.09
C LYS A 307 -5.60 15.55 -14.91
N GLU A 308 -5.34 15.41 -16.21
CA GLU A 308 -6.05 14.46 -17.08
C GLU A 308 -5.80 13.01 -16.64
N GLN A 309 -4.56 12.66 -16.27
CA GLN A 309 -4.23 11.34 -15.71
C GLN A 309 -4.92 11.09 -14.37
N GLU A 310 -4.94 12.08 -13.45
CA GLU A 310 -5.63 12.00 -12.17
C GLU A 310 -7.16 11.82 -12.33
N LEU A 311 -7.76 12.54 -13.29
CA LEU A 311 -9.18 12.41 -13.62
C LEU A 311 -9.51 11.03 -14.19
N ASN A 312 -8.67 10.51 -15.09
CA ASN A 312 -8.83 9.17 -15.66
C ASN A 312 -8.71 8.09 -14.58
N GLN A 313 -7.76 8.20 -13.66
CA GLN A 313 -7.62 7.28 -12.53
C GLN A 313 -8.81 7.35 -11.57
N THR A 314 -9.31 8.56 -11.28
CA THR A 314 -10.50 8.76 -10.46
C THR A 314 -11.75 8.15 -11.10
N THR A 315 -11.90 8.30 -12.41
CA THR A 315 -13.00 7.71 -13.21
C THR A 315 -12.95 6.19 -13.18
N HIS A 316 -11.76 5.59 -13.31
CA HIS A 316 -11.58 4.14 -13.19
C HIS A 316 -11.94 3.62 -11.79
N ASN A 317 -11.50 4.30 -10.73
CA ASN A 317 -11.82 3.94 -9.35
C ASN A 317 -13.33 4.04 -9.06
N LEU A 318 -14.01 5.04 -9.61
CA LEU A 318 -15.47 5.19 -9.50
C LEU A 318 -16.18 3.98 -10.13
N HIS A 319 -15.75 3.56 -11.32
CA HIS A 319 -16.34 2.42 -12.02
C HIS A 319 -16.13 1.09 -11.26
N LEU A 320 -14.97 0.89 -10.63
CA LEU A 320 -14.75 -0.27 -9.75
C LEU A 320 -15.70 -0.26 -8.54
N LYS A 321 -15.94 0.91 -7.92
CA LYS A 321 -16.89 1.05 -6.81
C LYS A 321 -18.34 0.81 -7.24
N GLU A 322 -18.71 1.21 -8.45
CA GLU A 322 -20.02 0.91 -9.04
C GLU A 322 -20.21 -0.60 -9.24
N GLN A 323 -19.18 -1.33 -9.71
CA GLN A 323 -19.21 -2.79 -9.82
C GLN A 323 -19.35 -3.48 -8.46
N GLU A 324 -18.58 -3.07 -7.45
CA GLU A 324 -18.70 -3.60 -6.07
C GLU A 324 -20.11 -3.36 -5.48
N LEU A 325 -20.68 -2.17 -5.71
CA LEU A 325 -22.03 -1.82 -5.25
C LEU A 325 -23.09 -2.72 -5.92
N ASN A 326 -23.00 -2.91 -7.23
CA ASN A 326 -23.90 -3.77 -7.98
C ASN A 326 -23.85 -5.24 -7.49
N GLN A 327 -22.65 -5.77 -7.21
CA GLN A 327 -22.50 -7.10 -6.61
C GLN A 327 -23.13 -7.17 -5.21
N THR A 328 -22.99 -6.12 -4.41
CA THR A 328 -23.58 -6.03 -3.07
C THR A 328 -25.11 -6.03 -3.13
N VAL A 329 -25.69 -5.29 -4.08
CA VAL A 329 -27.14 -5.27 -4.33
C VAL A 329 -27.65 -6.66 -4.72
N GLN A 330 -26.97 -7.37 -5.63
CA GLN A 330 -27.35 -8.75 -5.99
C GLN A 330 -27.31 -9.70 -4.79
N ASN A 331 -26.24 -9.63 -3.97
CA ASN A 331 -26.10 -10.47 -2.77
C ASN A 331 -27.22 -10.20 -1.75
N LEU A 332 -27.63 -8.93 -1.58
CA LEU A 332 -28.75 -8.55 -0.72
C LEU A 332 -30.09 -9.09 -1.24
N GLN A 333 -30.34 -9.02 -2.56
CA GLN A 333 -31.53 -9.60 -3.19
C GLN A 333 -31.61 -11.13 -2.97
N THR A 334 -30.49 -11.85 -3.08
CA THR A 334 -30.45 -13.28 -2.75
C THR A 334 -30.77 -13.54 -1.28
N LYS A 335 -30.24 -12.73 -0.35
CA LYS A 335 -30.53 -12.87 1.09
C LYS A 335 -31.97 -12.53 1.45
N GLU A 336 -32.59 -11.59 0.76
CA GLU A 336 -34.02 -11.28 0.91
C GLU A 336 -34.91 -12.45 0.46
N GLN A 337 -34.54 -13.13 -0.64
CA GLN A 337 -35.22 -14.35 -1.09
C GLN A 337 -35.05 -15.51 -0.09
N GLU A 338 -33.84 -15.76 0.42
CA GLU A 338 -33.59 -16.76 1.46
C GLU A 338 -34.39 -16.49 2.75
N LEU A 339 -34.47 -15.22 3.18
CA LEU A 339 -35.24 -14.82 4.35
C LEU A 339 -36.74 -15.05 4.14
N THR A 340 -37.26 -14.68 2.97
CA THR A 340 -38.67 -14.90 2.59
C THR A 340 -39.04 -16.39 2.61
N GLN A 341 -38.17 -17.25 2.06
CA GLN A 341 -38.36 -18.70 2.11
C GLN A 341 -38.31 -19.24 3.55
N THR A 342 -37.42 -18.70 4.38
CA THR A 342 -37.31 -19.09 5.80
C THR A 342 -38.54 -18.69 6.60
N GLN A 343 -39.09 -17.50 6.36
CA GLN A 343 -40.36 -17.04 6.96
C GLN A 343 -41.54 -17.95 6.54
N HIS A 344 -41.62 -18.33 5.27
CA HIS A 344 -42.64 -19.26 4.79
C HIS A 344 -42.54 -20.63 5.48
N ASN A 345 -41.32 -21.20 5.57
CA ASN A 345 -41.08 -22.48 6.23
C ASN A 345 -41.42 -22.43 7.74
N LEU A 346 -41.14 -21.30 8.42
CA LEU A 346 -41.49 -21.09 9.82
C LEU A 346 -43.01 -21.07 10.02
N HIS A 347 -43.75 -20.39 9.13
CA HIS A 347 -45.20 -20.33 9.18
C HIS A 347 -45.86 -21.71 8.98
N LEU A 348 -45.31 -22.54 8.08
CA LEU A 348 -45.77 -23.93 7.93
C LEU A 348 -45.58 -24.74 9.22
N LYS A 349 -44.42 -24.60 9.89
CA LYS A 349 -44.17 -25.26 11.19
C LYS A 349 -45.08 -24.75 12.31
N GLU A 350 -45.44 -23.48 12.30
CA GLU A 350 -46.40 -22.90 13.24
C GLU A 350 -47.80 -23.52 13.04
N GLN A 351 -48.23 -23.73 11.79
CA GLN A 351 -49.47 -24.46 11.48
C GLN A 351 -49.42 -25.93 11.95
N GLU A 352 -48.33 -26.66 11.70
CA GLU A 352 -48.13 -28.04 12.17
C GLU A 352 -48.17 -28.13 13.71
N LEU A 353 -47.54 -27.17 14.40
CA LEU A 353 -47.54 -27.10 15.87
C LEU A 353 -48.96 -26.84 16.39
N ASN A 354 -49.69 -25.89 15.82
CA ASN A 354 -51.07 -25.59 16.19
C ASN A 354 -52.00 -26.80 16.00
N GLN A 355 -51.85 -27.55 14.90
CA GLN A 355 -52.59 -28.81 14.69
C GLN A 355 -52.23 -29.86 15.75
N THR A 356 -50.95 -29.95 16.14
CA THR A 356 -50.49 -30.86 17.19
C THR A 356 -51.07 -30.50 18.56
N VAL A 357 -51.14 -29.21 18.89
CA VAL A 357 -51.76 -28.70 20.13
C VAL A 357 -53.25 -29.05 20.16
N GLN A 358 -53.99 -28.84 19.06
CA GLN A 358 -55.41 -29.24 18.98
C GLN A 358 -55.60 -30.75 19.18
N ASN A 359 -54.76 -31.58 18.55
CA ASN A 359 -54.81 -33.04 18.71
C ASN A 359 -54.54 -33.47 20.17
N LEU A 360 -53.61 -32.78 20.86
CA LEU A 360 -53.33 -33.03 22.28
C LEU A 360 -54.49 -32.60 23.19
N GLN A 361 -55.17 -31.48 22.91
CA GLN A 361 -56.36 -31.05 23.64
C GLN A 361 -57.51 -32.07 23.51
N VAL A 362 -57.72 -32.66 22.33
CA VAL A 362 -58.70 -33.75 22.14
C VAL A 362 -58.30 -34.98 22.97
N LYS A 363 -57.01 -35.35 22.97
CA LYS A 363 -56.50 -36.47 23.80
C LYS A 363 -56.65 -36.23 25.30
N GLU A 364 -56.48 -35.00 25.76
CA GLU A 364 -56.70 -34.61 27.15
C GLU A 364 -58.19 -34.72 27.54
N GLN A 365 -59.11 -34.32 26.65
CA GLN A 365 -60.55 -34.49 26.86
C GLN A 365 -60.95 -35.98 26.92
N GLU A 366 -60.44 -36.81 26.02
CA GLU A 366 -60.65 -38.27 26.05
C GLU A 366 -60.14 -38.88 27.36
N LEU A 367 -58.95 -38.48 27.82
CA LEU A 367 -58.36 -38.97 29.06
C LEU A 367 -59.18 -38.56 30.29
N ASN A 368 -59.61 -37.30 30.36
CA ASN A 368 -60.47 -36.81 31.44
C ASN A 368 -61.81 -37.55 31.50
N GLN A 369 -62.42 -37.83 30.34
CA GLN A 369 -63.65 -38.63 30.27
C GLN A 369 -63.42 -40.08 30.71
N ALA A 370 -62.29 -40.69 30.32
CA ALA A 370 -61.91 -42.03 30.79
C ALA A 370 -61.70 -42.06 32.32
N THR A 371 -61.08 -41.04 32.90
CA THR A 371 -60.90 -40.90 34.35
C THR A 371 -62.23 -40.79 35.09
N GLN A 372 -63.18 -39.97 34.60
CA GLN A 372 -64.54 -39.87 35.18
C GLN A 372 -65.31 -41.21 35.12
N ASN A 373 -65.20 -41.92 33.99
CA ASN A 373 -65.79 -43.25 33.85
C ASN A 373 -65.19 -44.25 34.85
N LEU A 374 -63.87 -44.20 35.06
CA LEU A 374 -63.18 -45.05 36.05
C LEU A 374 -63.65 -44.74 37.48
N GLN A 375 -63.76 -43.46 37.83
CA GLN A 375 -64.29 -43.00 39.13
C GLN A 375 -65.73 -43.49 39.37
N THR A 376 -66.59 -43.42 38.35
CA THR A 376 -67.96 -43.95 38.43
C THR A 376 -67.95 -45.46 38.68
N LYS A 377 -67.07 -46.20 37.99
CA LYS A 377 -66.91 -47.66 38.21
C LYS A 377 -66.34 -48.01 39.58
N GLU A 378 -65.46 -47.19 40.13
CA GLU A 378 -64.96 -47.34 41.50
C GLU A 378 -66.08 -47.11 42.53
N GLN A 379 -66.95 -46.12 42.32
CA GLN A 379 -68.13 -45.89 43.17
C GLN A 379 -69.12 -47.06 43.12
N GLU A 380 -69.43 -47.57 41.92
CA GLU A 380 -70.25 -48.78 41.75
C GLU A 380 -69.64 -49.99 42.49
N LEU A 381 -68.32 -50.20 42.34
CA LEU A 381 -67.61 -51.31 43.00
C LEU A 381 -67.63 -51.18 44.53
N ASN A 382 -67.44 -49.98 45.06
CA ASN A 382 -67.53 -49.71 46.50
C ASN A 382 -68.95 -49.97 47.02
N GLN A 383 -69.98 -49.63 46.26
CA GLN A 383 -71.38 -49.92 46.61
C GLN A 383 -71.66 -51.43 46.60
N VAL A 384 -71.13 -52.19 45.63
CA VAL A 384 -71.22 -53.65 45.59
C VAL A 384 -70.49 -54.28 46.79
N THR A 385 -69.29 -53.81 47.12
CA THR A 385 -68.51 -54.26 48.28
C THR A 385 -69.28 -54.01 49.59
N HIS A 386 -69.91 -52.85 49.74
CA HIS A 386 -70.76 -52.54 50.90
C HIS A 386 -71.98 -53.47 51.00
N ASN A 387 -72.69 -53.69 49.89
CA ASN A 387 -73.82 -54.61 49.84
C ASN A 387 -73.41 -56.05 50.16
N PHE A 388 -72.23 -56.49 49.70
CA PHE A 388 -71.68 -57.81 50.03
C PHE A 388 -71.40 -57.94 51.54
N HIS A 389 -70.79 -56.93 52.15
CA HIS A 389 -70.53 -56.93 53.59
C HIS A 389 -71.82 -56.94 54.43
N LEU A 390 -72.88 -56.25 54.01
CA LEU A 390 -74.20 -56.36 54.66
C LEU A 390 -74.75 -57.79 54.58
N LYS A 391 -74.58 -58.49 53.45
CA LYS A 391 -75.01 -59.88 53.28
C LYS A 391 -74.17 -60.87 54.08
N GLU A 392 -72.87 -60.60 54.25
CA GLU A 392 -71.98 -61.33 55.15
C GLU A 392 -72.43 -61.18 56.62
N GLN A 393 -72.81 -59.98 57.05
CA GLN A 393 -73.38 -59.75 58.40
C GLN A 393 -74.70 -60.51 58.61
N GLU A 394 -75.63 -60.46 57.64
CA GLU A 394 -76.87 -61.26 57.69
C GLU A 394 -76.57 -62.77 57.79
N LEU A 395 -75.63 -63.28 57.01
CA LEU A 395 -75.24 -64.70 57.03
C LEU A 395 -74.65 -65.12 58.39
N ASN A 396 -73.82 -64.27 58.98
CA ASN A 396 -73.26 -64.50 60.32
C ASN A 396 -74.37 -64.53 61.39
N GLN A 397 -75.38 -63.66 61.28
CA GLN A 397 -76.54 -63.67 62.17
C GLN A 397 -77.37 -64.96 62.03
N VAL A 398 -77.57 -65.45 60.80
CA VAL A 398 -78.24 -66.74 60.54
C VAL A 398 -77.43 -67.91 61.11
N THR A 399 -76.11 -67.86 61.00
CA THR A 399 -75.20 -68.90 61.54
C THR A 399 -75.27 -68.97 63.06
N GLN A 400 -75.26 -67.82 63.77
CA GLN A 400 -75.48 -67.79 65.23
C GLN A 400 -76.85 -68.35 65.63
N ASN A 401 -77.90 -67.99 64.91
CA ASN A 401 -79.25 -68.52 65.17
C ASN A 401 -79.32 -70.04 64.99
N LEU A 402 -78.64 -70.59 63.98
CA LEU A 402 -78.51 -72.03 63.75
C LEU A 402 -77.72 -72.72 64.88
N GLN A 403 -76.57 -72.18 65.30
CA GLN A 403 -75.82 -72.72 66.44
C GLN A 403 -76.65 -72.74 67.74
N THR A 404 -77.46 -71.71 67.96
CA THR A 404 -78.37 -71.64 69.12
C THR A 404 -79.42 -72.76 69.05
N LYS A 405 -80.01 -72.99 67.87
CA LYS A 405 -80.96 -74.09 67.63
C LYS A 405 -80.32 -75.47 67.76
N GLU A 406 -79.07 -75.63 67.35
CA GLU A 406 -78.30 -76.86 67.52
C GLU A 406 -78.04 -77.18 69.00
N GLN A 407 -77.73 -76.17 69.82
CA GLN A 407 -77.61 -76.32 71.28
C GLN A 407 -78.93 -76.76 71.93
N GLU A 408 -80.06 -76.13 71.56
CA GLU A 408 -81.39 -76.55 72.03
C GLU A 408 -81.70 -78.02 71.66
N LEU A 409 -81.36 -78.45 70.43
CA LEU A 409 -81.58 -79.81 69.95
C LEU A 409 -80.71 -80.83 70.70
N ASN A 410 -79.44 -80.51 70.94
CA ASN A 410 -78.54 -81.36 71.72
C ASN A 410 -79.02 -81.53 73.17
N GLN A 411 -79.53 -80.46 73.78
CA GLN A 411 -80.09 -80.50 75.13
C GLN A 411 -81.40 -81.33 75.19
N ALA A 412 -82.26 -81.22 74.17
CA ALA A 412 -83.43 -82.09 74.03
C ALA A 412 -83.04 -83.57 73.86
N THR A 413 -81.96 -83.85 73.13
CA THR A 413 -81.45 -85.20 72.89
C THR A 413 -80.89 -85.84 74.17
N GLN A 414 -80.13 -85.10 74.99
CA GLN A 414 -79.68 -85.57 76.30
C GLN A 414 -80.85 -85.91 77.24
N ASN A 415 -81.87 -85.04 77.31
CA ASN A 415 -83.07 -85.30 78.11
C ASN A 415 -83.79 -86.60 77.69
N LEU A 416 -83.80 -86.91 76.39
CA LEU A 416 -84.35 -88.15 75.83
C LEU A 416 -83.53 -89.39 76.24
N GLN A 417 -82.19 -89.33 76.19
CA GLN A 417 -81.33 -90.41 76.68
C GLN A 417 -81.49 -90.65 78.19
N THR A 418 -81.66 -89.60 78.99
CA THR A 418 -81.89 -89.75 80.44
C THR A 418 -83.21 -90.49 80.72
N LYS A 419 -84.28 -90.12 80.00
CA LYS A 419 -85.58 -90.82 80.04
C LYS A 419 -85.50 -92.29 79.64
N GLU A 420 -84.68 -92.62 78.66
CA GLU A 420 -84.48 -94.00 78.19
C GLU A 420 -83.73 -94.87 79.22
N GLN A 421 -82.76 -94.29 79.94
CA GLN A 421 -82.08 -94.97 81.06
C GLN A 421 -83.02 -95.24 82.24
N GLU A 422 -83.88 -94.28 82.62
CA GLU A 422 -84.91 -94.47 83.65
C GLU A 422 -85.87 -95.62 83.30
N LEU A 423 -86.26 -95.73 82.02
CA LEU A 423 -87.17 -96.78 81.53
C LEU A 423 -86.53 -98.17 81.66
N ASN A 424 -85.27 -98.32 81.24
CA ASN A 424 -84.53 -99.57 81.32
C ASN A 424 -84.28 -100.03 82.77
N GLN A 425 -83.99 -99.08 83.68
CA GLN A 425 -83.87 -99.38 85.11
C GLN A 425 -85.20 -99.88 85.71
N THR A 426 -86.32 -99.34 85.24
CA THR A 426 -87.67 -99.75 85.67
C THR A 426 -88.02 -101.17 85.18
N ALA A 427 -87.63 -101.52 83.95
CA ALA A 427 -87.82 -102.86 83.39
C ALA A 427 -87.04 -103.94 84.17
N GLN A 428 -85.78 -103.67 84.54
CA GLN A 428 -84.98 -104.61 85.35
C GLN A 428 -85.58 -104.84 86.74
N ASN A 429 -86.10 -103.79 87.39
CA ASN A 429 -86.72 -103.91 88.72
C ASN A 429 -88.00 -104.78 88.72
N LEU A 430 -88.73 -104.83 87.60
CA LEU A 430 -89.89 -105.72 87.43
C LEU A 430 -89.46 -107.19 87.31
N GLN A 431 -88.38 -107.46 86.58
CA GLN A 431 -87.87 -108.82 86.37
C GLN A 431 -87.34 -109.48 87.67
N VAL A 432 -86.79 -108.68 88.60
CA VAL A 432 -86.37 -109.17 89.93
C VAL A 432 -87.57 -109.57 90.79
N LYS A 433 -88.64 -108.76 90.83
CA LYS A 433 -89.86 -109.07 91.61
C LYS A 433 -90.59 -110.33 91.17
N GLU A 434 -90.52 -110.66 89.87
CA GLU A 434 -91.13 -111.89 89.34
C GLU A 434 -90.37 -113.16 89.78
N GLN A 435 -89.05 -113.06 90.01
CA GLN A 435 -88.26 -114.15 90.58
C GLN A 435 -88.51 -114.32 92.09
N GLU A 436 -88.67 -113.23 92.84
CA GLU A 436 -89.03 -113.27 94.28
C GLU A 436 -90.39 -113.93 94.53
N LEU A 437 -91.39 -113.67 93.67
CA LEU A 437 -92.72 -114.29 93.78
C LEU A 437 -92.67 -115.82 93.63
N ASN A 438 -91.83 -116.32 92.73
CA ASN A 438 -91.64 -117.77 92.52
C ASN A 438 -90.92 -118.47 93.68
N GLN A 439 -90.06 -117.78 94.44
CA GLN A 439 -89.53 -118.32 95.71
C GLN A 439 -90.58 -118.33 96.83
N THR A 440 -91.52 -117.39 96.81
CA THR A 440 -92.52 -117.24 97.89
C THR A 440 -93.52 -118.41 97.95
N VAL A 441 -93.87 -119.01 96.81
CA VAL A 441 -94.77 -120.20 96.75
C VAL A 441 -94.06 -121.48 97.22
N LEU A 442 -92.75 -121.61 96.98
CA LEU A 442 -91.95 -122.74 97.49
C LEU A 442 -91.78 -122.70 99.02
N SER A 443 -91.80 -121.52 99.65
CA SER A 443 -91.70 -121.38 101.11
C SER A 443 -93.01 -121.60 101.90
N LEU A 444 -94.17 -121.67 101.23
CA LEU A 444 -95.44 -122.08 101.88
C LEU A 444 -95.62 -123.61 101.96
N GLY A 445 -94.62 -124.38 101.53
CA GLY A 445 -94.62 -125.86 101.61
C GLY A 445 -94.20 -126.44 102.96
N GLU A 446 -93.45 -125.70 103.80
CA GLU A 446 -92.76 -126.30 104.97
C GLU A 446 -93.17 -125.73 106.35
N ILE A 447 -93.84 -124.58 106.41
CA ILE A 447 -94.40 -124.07 107.67
C ILE A 447 -95.76 -124.69 107.96
N SER A 448 -95.72 -125.67 108.87
CA SER A 448 -96.83 -126.27 109.63
C SER A 448 -97.84 -127.11 108.82
N SER A 449 -97.63 -128.39 108.51
CA SER A 449 -96.66 -129.40 108.97
C SER A 449 -96.62 -129.71 110.49
N MET A 450 -97.28 -128.94 111.37
CA MET A 450 -97.41 -129.22 112.82
C MET A 450 -98.84 -129.59 113.27
N VAL A 451 -99.81 -129.71 112.36
CA VAL A 451 -101.19 -130.15 112.68
C VAL A 451 -101.60 -131.40 111.89
N LYS A 452 -100.67 -132.35 111.75
CA LYS A 452 -100.93 -133.76 111.39
C LYS A 452 -100.26 -134.69 112.42
N SER A 453 -100.89 -134.96 113.58
CA SER A 453 -100.57 -136.15 114.43
C SER A 453 -101.40 -136.37 115.72
N VAL A 454 -102.66 -135.92 115.84
CA VAL A 454 -103.61 -136.47 116.85
C VAL A 454 -105.03 -136.51 116.25
N GLY A 455 -105.78 -137.61 116.28
CA GLY A 455 -105.43 -138.96 116.71
C GLY A 455 -106.65 -139.88 116.74
N THR A 456 -106.70 -140.86 115.84
CA THR A 456 -107.58 -142.04 115.98
C THR A 456 -107.06 -142.93 117.10
N THR A 457 -107.56 -142.65 118.30
CA THR A 457 -107.97 -143.61 119.34
C THR A 457 -106.99 -144.68 119.82
N LYS A 458 -106.85 -144.73 121.16
CA LYS A 458 -106.85 -145.98 121.97
C LYS A 458 -107.39 -147.18 121.18
N GLY A 459 -106.69 -148.30 121.08
CA GLY A 459 -106.06 -148.98 122.21
C GLY A 459 -106.95 -150.15 122.65
N ARG A 460 -106.70 -151.33 122.07
CA ARG A 460 -107.33 -152.60 122.44
C ARG A 460 -106.27 -153.46 123.15
N CYS A 461 -106.24 -153.38 124.49
CA CYS A 461 -105.80 -154.41 125.47
C CYS A 461 -105.31 -153.78 126.78
N VAL A 462 -106.23 -153.57 127.73
CA VAL A 462 -105.94 -153.67 129.18
C VAL A 462 -107.12 -154.40 129.85
N ARG A 463 -107.10 -155.72 129.75
CA ARG A 463 -107.33 -156.68 130.84
C ARG A 463 -106.33 -157.81 130.60
N GLU A 464 -105.81 -158.42 131.67
CA GLU A 464 -104.63 -159.32 131.66
C GLU A 464 -103.31 -158.53 131.45
N TRP A 465 -102.65 -157.98 132.46
CA TRP A 465 -102.58 -158.40 133.87
C TRP A 465 -103.84 -158.11 134.73
N GLY A 466 -104.48 -159.20 135.14
CA GLY A 466 -105.17 -159.34 136.42
C GLY A 466 -106.68 -159.07 136.49
N GLN A 467 -107.47 -159.73 137.36
CA GLN A 467 -107.17 -160.83 138.32
C GLN A 467 -105.76 -160.76 138.96
N ILE A 468 -105.37 -159.69 139.66
CA ILE A 468 -106.15 -158.70 140.41
C ILE A 468 -106.30 -157.39 139.60
N GLY A 469 -107.44 -156.71 139.55
CA GLY A 469 -108.71 -156.92 140.26
C GLY A 469 -109.92 -156.51 139.40
N VAL A 470 -111.16 -156.97 139.65
CA VAL A 470 -111.81 -157.39 140.91
C VAL A 470 -111.74 -156.28 141.97
N ARG A 471 -112.91 -155.66 142.28
CA ARG A 471 -113.13 -154.49 143.18
C ARG A 471 -112.60 -153.17 142.56
N ILE A 472 -113.38 -152.09 142.30
CA ILE A 472 -114.67 -151.61 142.85
C ILE A 472 -115.44 -150.60 141.91
N LYS A 473 -116.79 -150.79 141.78
CA LYS A 473 -117.97 -149.87 141.64
C LYS A 473 -118.06 -148.56 140.77
N ALA A 474 -119.05 -148.56 139.85
CA ALA A 474 -120.29 -147.70 139.74
C ALA A 474 -120.34 -146.20 139.26
N LEU A 475 -121.49 -145.84 138.60
CA LEU A 475 -122.14 -144.50 138.38
C LEU A 475 -121.61 -143.57 137.23
N VAL A 476 -122.38 -142.70 136.51
CA VAL A 476 -123.85 -142.54 136.22
C VAL A 476 -124.16 -141.66 134.95
N ARG A 477 -125.35 -141.01 134.87
CA ARG A 477 -126.00 -140.09 133.85
C ARG A 477 -125.34 -138.67 133.76
N GLY A 478 -125.71 -137.67 132.93
CA GLY A 478 -126.78 -137.39 131.94
C GLY A 478 -127.51 -136.03 132.20
N TYR A 479 -128.27 -135.49 131.22
CA TYR A 479 -129.39 -134.51 131.36
C TYR A 479 -129.20 -133.00 131.77
N MET A 480 -130.10 -132.15 131.20
CA MET A 480 -130.82 -130.95 131.75
C MET A 480 -130.19 -129.53 131.97
N ILE A 481 -130.97 -128.53 131.50
CA ILE A 481 -131.35 -127.20 132.10
C ILE A 481 -130.28 -126.13 132.43
N GLY A 482 -130.55 -124.85 132.05
CA GLY A 482 -130.08 -123.66 132.82
C GLY A 482 -130.09 -122.28 132.09
N PRO A 483 -130.61 -121.18 132.70
CA PRO A 483 -130.55 -119.76 132.20
C PRO A 483 -129.41 -118.96 132.94
N PRO A 484 -129.33 -117.60 133.05
CA PRO A 484 -130.15 -116.44 132.55
C PRO A 484 -129.38 -115.14 132.07
N ALA A 485 -130.13 -114.02 131.87
CA ALA A 485 -129.75 -112.56 131.84
C ALA A 485 -128.95 -112.00 130.63
N ALA A 486 -129.36 -110.93 129.90
CA ALA A 486 -129.64 -109.50 130.21
C ALA A 486 -128.36 -108.66 130.46
N LYS A 487 -128.13 -107.43 129.94
CA LYS A 487 -128.93 -106.30 129.41
C LYS A 487 -128.21 -105.63 128.21
N GLU A 488 -128.80 -104.76 127.38
CA GLU A 488 -130.16 -104.17 127.31
C GLU A 488 -130.75 -104.42 125.92
#